data_AF-A0A7S0AGQ8-F1
#
_entry.id   AF-A0A7S0AGQ8-F1
#
_cell.length_a   1.000
_cell.length_b   1.000
_cell.length_c   1.000
_cell.angle_alpha   90.00
_cell.angle_beta   90.00
_cell.angle_gamma   90.00
#
_symmetry.space_group_name_H-M   'P 1'
#
loop_
_entity.id
_entity.type
_entity.pdbx_description
1 polymer ?
#
loop_
_entity_poly.entity_id
_entity_poly.type
_entity_poly.pdbx_seq_one_letter_code
_entity_poly.pdbx_strand_id
1 'polypeptide(L)'
;EGCCQLMAYLFLQYLDTVKAEEEASSSRPSAAAAAATDAAQASSKDAVGPTDEKLRQYFKFSIETDESDAYGIGYRAAAKAYAAIGIEALLNFVITYRKFPDV
;
A
#
# COMPACT_ATOMS: atom_id res chain seq x y z
N GLU A 1 1.59 0.97 18.01
CA GLU A 1 1.96 0.27 16.75
C GLU A 1 0.92 0.43 15.64
N GLY A 2 -0.37 0.51 15.95
CA GLY A 2 -1.44 0.62 14.93
C GLY A 2 -1.28 1.71 13.86
N CYS A 3 -0.83 2.93 14.22
CA CYS A 3 -0.60 3.98 13.22
C CYS A 3 0.49 3.61 12.22
N CYS A 4 1.56 2.93 12.66
CA CYS A 4 2.63 2.49 11.77
C CYS A 4 2.13 1.38 10.83
N GLN A 5 1.32 0.46 11.33
CA GLN A 5 0.69 -0.58 10.52
C GLN A 5 -0.28 0.03 9.49
N LEU A 6 -1.07 1.04 9.87
CA LEU A 6 -1.92 1.78 8.95
C LEU A 6 -1.10 2.45 7.84
N MET A 7 0.00 3.12 8.19
CA MET A 7 0.88 3.75 7.19
C MET A 7 1.50 2.71 6.24
N ALA A 8 1.94 1.56 6.77
CA ALA A 8 2.45 0.47 5.96
C ALA A 8 1.37 -0.07 4.99
N TYR A 9 0.14 -0.26 5.48
CA TYR A 9 -0.98 -0.71 4.66
C TYR A 9 -1.31 0.27 3.53
N LEU A 10 -1.41 1.57 3.84
CA LEU A 10 -1.68 2.62 2.84
C LEU A 10 -0.57 2.72 1.81
N PHE A 11 0.68 2.57 2.23
CA PHE A 11 1.82 2.51 1.32
C PHE A 11 1.75 1.30 0.39
N LEU A 12 1.46 0.11 0.91
CA LEU A 12 1.29 -1.09 0.09
C LEU A 12 0.13 -0.94 -0.91
N GLN A 13 -0.98 -0.35 -0.47
CA GLN A 13 -2.12 -0.06 -1.33
C GLN A 13 -1.75 0.93 -2.46
N TYR A 14 -0.96 1.96 -2.16
CA TYR A 14 -0.45 2.91 -3.15
C TYR A 14 0.47 2.24 -4.19
N LEU A 15 1.31 1.29 -3.78
CA LEU A 15 2.15 0.57 -4.72
C LEU A 15 1.32 -0.28 -5.70
N ASP A 16 0.22 -0.84 -5.23
CA ASP A 16 -0.70 -1.60 -6.09
C ASP A 16 -1.40 -0.68 -7.11
N THR A 17 -1.73 0.57 -6.73
CA THR A 17 -2.31 1.53 -7.67
C THR A 17 -1.32 2.00 -8.72
N VAL A 18 -0.08 2.33 -8.33
CA VAL A 18 0.97 2.76 -9.27
C VAL A 18 1.26 1.67 -10.31
N LYS A 19 1.37 0.40 -9.87
CA LYS A 19 1.59 -0.72 -10.79
C LYS A 19 0.43 -0.92 -11.77
N ALA A 20 -0.81 -0.84 -11.29
CA ALA A 20 -1.97 -0.95 -12.16
C ALA A 20 -1.99 0.15 -13.24
N GLU A 21 -1.55 1.36 -12.91
CA GLU A 21 -1.43 2.47 -13.87
C GLU A 21 -0.31 2.26 -14.90
N GLU A 22 0.83 1.67 -14.50
CA GLU A 22 1.93 1.31 -15.41
C GLU A 22 1.52 0.21 -16.42
N GLU A 23 0.80 -0.81 -15.96
CA GLU A 23 0.27 -1.89 -16.81
C GLU A 23 -0.83 -1.39 -17.76
N ALA A 24 -1.72 -0.51 -17.28
CA ALA A 24 -2.74 0.14 -18.10
C ALA A 24 -2.13 1.08 -19.16
N SER A 25 -1.00 1.72 -18.86
CA SER A 25 -0.28 2.60 -19.79
C SER A 25 0.49 1.81 -20.85
N SER A 26 0.98 0.61 -20.50
CA SER A 26 1.72 -0.28 -21.42
C SER A 26 0.83 -1.07 -22.38
N SER A 27 -0.49 -1.10 -22.15
CA SER A 27 -1.48 -1.84 -22.94
C SER A 27 -2.22 -1.01 -24.00
N ARG A 28 -1.84 0.27 -24.20
CA ARG A 28 -2.36 1.05 -25.34
C ARG A 28 -1.71 0.58 -26.65
N PRO A 29 -2.47 0.09 -27.65
CA PRO A 29 -1.90 -0.26 -28.94
C PRO A 29 -1.50 1.04 -29.66
N SER A 30 -0.18 1.24 -29.83
CA SER A 30 0.32 2.22 -30.79
C SER A 30 0.03 1.67 -32.19
N ALA A 31 -0.96 2.24 -32.86
CA ALA A 31 -1.25 1.94 -34.26
C ALA A 31 -0.17 2.59 -35.15
N ALA A 32 1.04 2.02 -35.19
CA ALA A 32 2.00 2.26 -36.26
C ALA A 32 3.15 1.23 -36.29
N ALA A 33 3.30 0.63 -37.47
CA ALA A 33 4.49 0.07 -38.07
C ALA A 33 5.07 -1.26 -37.53
N ALA A 34 5.01 -2.25 -38.41
CA ALA A 34 5.80 -3.46 -38.40
C ALA A 34 7.29 -3.15 -38.56
N ALA A 35 8.14 -3.74 -37.72
CA ALA A 35 9.44 -4.32 -38.06
C ALA A 35 10.06 -4.94 -36.78
N ALA A 36 10.58 -6.15 -36.93
CA ALA A 36 11.27 -6.89 -35.87
C ALA A 36 12.59 -6.21 -35.46
N THR A 37 12.90 -6.21 -34.17
CA THR A 37 14.29 -6.33 -33.67
C THR A 37 14.29 -6.84 -32.24
N ASP A 38 15.01 -7.94 -32.07
CA ASP A 38 15.55 -8.47 -30.82
C ASP A 38 16.52 -7.43 -30.22
N ALA A 39 16.19 -6.86 -29.06
CA ALA A 39 17.13 -6.27 -28.10
C ALA A 39 16.41 -5.64 -26.89
N ALA A 40 16.84 -6.07 -25.71
CA ALA A 40 16.88 -5.31 -24.46
C ALA A 40 15.55 -4.75 -23.90
N GLN A 41 15.04 -5.42 -22.87
CA GLN A 41 14.44 -4.70 -21.75
C GLN A 41 15.33 -4.84 -20.52
N ALA A 42 16.30 -3.94 -20.45
CA ALA A 42 16.74 -3.42 -19.18
C ALA A 42 15.56 -2.60 -18.62
N SER A 43 14.84 -3.13 -17.63
CA SER A 43 14.03 -2.30 -16.74
C SER A 43 14.95 -1.82 -15.61
N SER A 44 15.42 -0.60 -15.83
CA SER A 44 16.21 0.22 -14.93
C SER A 44 15.64 0.25 -13.51
N LYS A 45 16.57 0.17 -12.54
CA LYS A 45 16.52 0.86 -11.24
C LYS A 45 15.45 1.94 -11.19
N ASP A 46 14.37 1.71 -10.44
CA ASP A 46 13.50 2.70 -9.75
C ASP A 46 12.27 2.03 -9.08
N ALA A 47 12.33 0.74 -8.75
CA ALA A 47 11.25 0.07 -8.02
C ALA A 47 11.24 0.57 -6.55
N VAL A 48 10.53 1.67 -6.30
CA VAL A 48 10.29 2.24 -4.96
C VAL A 48 9.29 1.33 -4.21
N GLY A 49 9.65 0.09 -3.89
CA GLY A 49 8.76 -0.80 -3.14
C GLY A 49 9.14 -2.28 -3.13
N PRO A 50 8.46 -3.12 -2.32
CA PRO A 50 8.72 -4.55 -2.26
C PRO A 50 8.58 -5.17 -3.65
N THR A 51 9.67 -5.79 -4.11
CA THR A 51 9.87 -6.23 -5.49
C THR A 51 8.93 -7.36 -5.93
N ASP A 52 8.30 -8.09 -5.00
CA ASP A 52 7.35 -9.17 -5.28
C ASP A 52 5.91 -8.81 -4.88
N GLU A 53 4.95 -9.02 -5.78
CA GLU A 53 3.51 -8.97 -5.55
C GLU A 53 3.07 -9.82 -4.35
N LYS A 54 3.55 -11.06 -4.30
CA LYS A 54 3.18 -12.01 -3.24
C LYS A 54 3.62 -11.51 -1.87
N LEU A 55 4.77 -10.84 -1.81
CA LEU A 55 5.28 -10.27 -0.57
C LEU A 55 4.43 -9.10 -0.08
N ARG A 56 3.94 -8.25 -0.99
CA ARG A 56 3.01 -7.17 -0.63
C ARG A 56 1.67 -7.72 -0.15
N GLN A 57 1.12 -8.71 -0.85
CA GLN A 57 -0.10 -9.39 -0.45
C GLN A 57 0.03 -10.06 0.93
N TYR A 58 1.16 -10.71 1.19
CA TYR A 58 1.46 -11.28 2.50
C TYR A 58 1.41 -10.22 3.60
N PHE A 59 2.12 -9.09 3.44
CA PHE A 59 2.09 -8.03 4.45
C PHE A 59 0.71 -7.41 4.63
N LYS A 60 -0.05 -7.17 3.55
CA LYS A 60 -1.42 -6.65 3.66
C LYS A 60 -2.31 -7.62 4.44
N PHE A 61 -2.26 -8.90 4.09
CA PHE A 61 -3.02 -9.95 4.77
C PHE A 61 -2.64 -10.03 6.25
N SER A 62 -1.35 -10.08 6.58
CA SER A 62 -0.89 -10.06 7.97
C SER A 62 -1.40 -8.82 8.72
N ILE A 63 -1.31 -7.63 8.13
CA ILE A 63 -1.80 -6.40 8.78
C ILE A 63 -3.31 -6.48 9.06
N GLU A 64 -4.10 -7.05 8.15
CA GLU A 64 -5.56 -7.12 8.29
C GLU A 64 -6.03 -8.21 9.26
N THR A 65 -5.49 -9.42 9.11
CA THR A 65 -6.08 -10.64 9.66
C THR A 65 -5.33 -11.24 10.85
N ASP A 66 -4.09 -10.82 11.10
CA ASP A 66 -3.35 -11.34 12.24
C ASP A 66 -4.07 -10.96 13.55
N GLU A 67 -4.23 -11.96 14.41
CA GLU A 67 -4.93 -11.87 15.71
C GLU A 67 -3.94 -11.80 16.88
N SER A 68 -2.63 -11.84 16.61
CA SER A 68 -1.61 -11.66 17.64
C SER A 68 -1.72 -10.28 18.28
N ASP A 69 -1.38 -10.16 19.57
CA ASP A 69 -1.43 -8.89 20.28
C ASP A 69 -0.54 -7.80 19.64
N ALA A 70 0.50 -8.22 18.91
CA ALA A 70 1.44 -7.34 18.23
C ALA A 70 0.94 -6.83 16.87
N TYR A 71 -0.02 -7.50 16.23
CA TYR A 71 -0.39 -7.23 14.84
C TYR A 71 -1.91 -7.24 14.64
N GLY A 72 -2.40 -6.42 13.70
CA GLY A 72 -3.82 -6.38 13.36
C GLY A 72 -4.74 -5.63 14.32
N ILE A 73 -4.68 -5.82 15.65
CA ILE A 73 -5.59 -5.11 16.58
C ILE A 73 -5.39 -3.59 16.49
N GLY A 74 -4.13 -3.14 16.58
CA GLY A 74 -3.79 -1.73 16.46
C GLY A 74 -4.14 -1.16 15.09
N TYR A 75 -3.87 -1.91 14.02
CA TYR A 75 -4.25 -1.52 12.66
C TYR A 75 -5.76 -1.34 12.53
N ARG A 76 -6.58 -2.30 12.96
CA ARG A 76 -8.05 -2.23 12.81
C ARG A 76 -8.64 -1.02 13.54
N ALA A 77 -8.15 -0.72 14.75
CA ALA A 77 -8.54 0.49 15.47
C ALA A 77 -8.10 1.77 14.73
N ALA A 78 -6.85 1.81 14.26
CA ALA A 78 -6.32 2.95 13.50
C ALA A 78 -7.05 3.16 12.17
N ALA A 79 -7.34 2.09 11.43
CA ALA A 79 -8.02 2.11 10.15
C ALA A 79 -9.47 2.58 10.29
N LYS A 80 -10.18 2.10 11.33
CA LYS A 80 -11.54 2.56 11.64
C LYS A 80 -11.56 4.05 11.97
N ALA A 81 -10.64 4.51 12.81
CA ALA A 81 -10.48 5.92 13.13
C ALA A 81 -10.08 6.77 11.92
N TYR A 82 -9.13 6.30 11.11
CA TYR A 82 -8.72 6.97 9.89
C TYR A 82 -9.89 7.17 8.92
N ALA A 83 -10.72 6.13 8.72
CA ALA A 83 -11.91 6.22 7.89
C ALA A 83 -12.96 7.21 8.42
N ALA A 84 -13.05 7.38 9.74
CA ALA A 84 -14.04 8.25 10.37
C ALA A 84 -13.61 9.73 10.46
N ILE A 85 -12.33 10.00 10.79
CA ILE A 85 -11.87 11.36 11.14
C ILE A 85 -10.65 11.82 10.32
N GLY A 86 -10.10 10.98 9.44
CA GLY A 86 -8.90 11.29 8.67
C GLY A 86 -7.60 11.22 9.48
N ILE A 87 -6.46 11.32 8.79
CA ILE A 87 -5.14 11.08 9.40
C ILE A 87 -4.72 12.15 10.40
N GLU A 88 -4.97 13.43 10.12
CA GLU A 88 -4.54 14.53 10.99
C GLU A 88 -5.25 14.49 12.35
N ALA A 89 -6.58 14.36 12.33
CA ALA A 89 -7.36 14.28 13.56
C ALA A 89 -7.03 13.00 14.36
N LEU A 90 -6.83 11.87 13.67
CA LEU A 90 -6.38 10.62 14.29
C LEU A 90 -5.02 10.80 15.00
N LEU A 91 -4.02 11.35 14.31
CA LEU A 91 -2.69 11.54 14.89
C LEU A 91 -2.74 12.49 16.08
N ASN A 92 -3.48 13.58 15.99
CA ASN A 92 -3.68 14.51 17.10
C ASN A 92 -4.30 13.78 18.31
N PHE A 93 -5.37 13.01 18.11
CA PHE A 93 -6.02 12.26 19.18
C PHE A 93 -5.07 11.24 19.84
N VAL A 94 -4.31 10.49 19.06
CA VAL A 94 -3.35 9.49 19.59
C VAL A 94 -2.22 10.18 20.36
N ILE A 95 -1.74 11.34 19.92
CA ILE A 95 -0.73 12.13 20.64
C ILE A 95 -1.30 12.63 21.97
N THR A 96 -2.52 13.17 21.98
CA THR A 96 -3.16 13.73 23.18
C THR A 96 -3.56 12.67 24.20
N TYR A 97 -4.23 11.61 23.75
CA TYR A 97 -4.89 10.64 24.66
C TYR A 97 -4.17 9.29 24.75
N ARG A 98 -3.11 9.06 23.95
CA ARG A 98 -2.32 7.81 23.92
C ARG A 98 -3.16 6.56 23.65
N LYS A 99 -4.32 6.71 23.01
CA LYS A 99 -5.23 5.63 22.59
C LYS A 99 -5.92 5.99 21.27
N PHE A 100 -6.56 5.02 20.64
CA PHE A 100 -7.40 5.25 19.47
C PHE A 100 -8.78 5.80 19.87
N PRO A 101 -9.42 6.61 19.01
CA PRO A 101 -10.81 7.01 19.17
C PRO A 101 -11.75 5.80 19.11
N ASP A 102 -12.78 5.79 19.97
CA ASP A 102 -13.94 4.90 19.80
C ASP A 102 -14.88 5.53 18.78
N VAL A 103 -14.60 5.25 17.51
CA VAL A 103 -15.49 5.51 16.37
C VAL A 103 -16.09 4.21 15.87
#